data_AF-A0A5F1F0B1-F1
#
_entry.id   AF-A0A5F1F0B1-F1
#
_cell.length_a   1.000
_cell.length_b   1.000
_cell.length_c   1.000
_cell.angle_alpha   90.00
_cell.angle_beta   90.00
_cell.angle_gamma   90.00
#
_symmetry.space_group_name_H-M   'P 1'
#
loop_
_entity.id
_entity.type
_entity.pdbx_description
1 polymer ?
#
loop_
_entity_poly.entity_id
_entity_poly.type
_entity_poly.pdbx_seq_one_letter_code
_entity_poly.pdbx_strand_id
1 'polypeptide(L)'
;MEDTVAQKLEAAGYWRRASARWLFVMGNVECTEAQREWLLLRREYCLAQISSPPLPEKLDISEVAKAADATLRRMGIASPSGEVFRKGTPVC
;
A
#
# COMPACT_ATOMS: atom_id res chain seq x y z
N MET A 1 -9.27 -28.98 -14.03
CA MET A 1 -8.00 -28.32 -14.36
C MET A 1 -7.00 -28.69 -13.29
N GLU A 2 -5.84 -29.20 -13.66
CA GLU A 2 -4.83 -29.68 -12.71
C GLU A 2 -3.45 -29.13 -13.09
N ASP A 3 -2.76 -28.51 -12.14
CA ASP A 3 -1.37 -28.10 -12.26
C ASP A 3 -0.65 -28.40 -10.94
N THR A 4 0.28 -29.35 -10.99
CA THR A 4 0.94 -29.87 -9.79
C THR A 4 1.78 -28.80 -9.08
N VAL A 5 2.30 -27.83 -9.83
CA VAL A 5 3.08 -26.71 -9.26
C VAL A 5 2.16 -25.75 -8.52
N ALA A 6 1.03 -25.36 -9.12
CA ALA A 6 0.05 -24.49 -8.50
C ALA A 6 -0.50 -25.10 -7.21
N GLN A 7 -0.88 -26.38 -7.25
CA GLN A 7 -1.40 -27.11 -6.08
C GLN A 7 -0.37 -27.20 -4.95
N LYS A 8 0.92 -27.47 -5.27
CA LYS A 8 2.00 -27.46 -4.27
C LYS A 8 2.21 -26.08 -3.64
N LEU A 9 2.08 -25.01 -4.43
CA LEU A 9 2.19 -23.63 -3.92
C LEU A 9 1.00 -23.28 -3.01
N GLU A 10 -0.22 -23.71 -3.34
CA GLU A 10 -1.40 -23.56 -2.48
C GLU A 10 -1.22 -24.33 -1.16
N ALA A 11 -0.81 -25.60 -1.23
CA ALA A 11 -0.55 -26.42 -0.04
C ALA A 11 0.54 -25.83 0.87
N ALA A 12 1.54 -25.16 0.29
CA ALA A 12 2.58 -24.46 1.02
C ALA A 12 2.18 -23.04 1.51
N GLY A 13 0.97 -22.56 1.19
CA GLY A 13 0.51 -21.22 1.55
C GLY A 13 1.17 -20.08 0.77
N TYR A 14 1.86 -20.37 -0.35
CA TYR A 14 2.48 -19.35 -1.20
C TYR A 14 1.46 -18.73 -2.17
N TRP A 15 0.43 -18.08 -1.61
CA TRP A 15 -0.78 -17.63 -2.31
C TRP A 15 -0.52 -16.72 -3.52
N ARG A 16 0.40 -15.74 -3.41
CA ARG A 16 0.79 -14.88 -4.55
C ARG A 16 1.37 -15.69 -5.71
N ARG A 17 2.24 -16.65 -5.41
CA ARG A 17 2.91 -17.49 -6.41
C ARG A 17 1.93 -18.49 -7.03
N ALA A 18 1.05 -19.07 -6.22
CA ALA A 18 -0.02 -19.94 -6.69
C ALA A 18 -0.95 -19.21 -7.67
N SER A 19 -1.40 -18.00 -7.33
CA SER A 19 -2.21 -17.14 -8.19
C SER A 19 -1.55 -16.86 -9.55
N ALA A 20 -0.25 -16.51 -9.54
CA ALA A 20 0.51 -16.29 -10.76
C ALA A 20 0.64 -17.55 -11.61
N ARG A 21 0.80 -18.73 -10.98
CA ARG A 21 0.89 -20.01 -11.69
C ARG A 21 -0.43 -20.36 -12.37
N TRP A 22 -1.58 -20.17 -11.70
CA TRP A 22 -2.89 -20.38 -12.33
C TRP A 22 -3.12 -19.46 -13.54
N LEU A 23 -2.70 -18.20 -13.46
CA LEU A 23 -2.75 -17.28 -14.59
C LEU A 23 -1.90 -17.75 -15.77
N PHE A 24 -0.70 -18.28 -15.48
CA PHE A 24 0.19 -18.86 -16.51
C PHE A 24 -0.43 -20.09 -17.19
N VAL A 25 -1.07 -20.97 -16.42
CA VAL A 25 -1.79 -22.14 -16.97
C VAL A 25 -2.89 -21.71 -17.93
N MET A 26 -3.65 -20.68 -17.57
CA MET A 26 -4.71 -20.11 -18.41
C MET A 26 -4.20 -19.55 -19.74
N GLY A 27 -2.97 -19.01 -19.78
CA GLY A 27 -2.39 -18.42 -20.99
C GLY A 27 -1.66 -19.39 -21.91
N ASN A 28 -1.26 -20.56 -21.41
CA ASN A 28 -0.43 -21.52 -22.16
C ASN A 28 -1.14 -22.81 -22.55
N VAL A 29 -2.32 -23.06 -22.00
CA VAL A 29 -3.14 -24.22 -22.35
C VAL A 29 -4.38 -23.72 -23.07
N GLU A 30 -4.73 -24.34 -24.18
CA GLU A 30 -6.02 -24.13 -24.84
C GLU A 30 -7.14 -24.52 -23.85
N CYS A 31 -7.76 -23.51 -23.25
CA CYS A 31 -8.80 -23.68 -22.26
C CYS A 31 -10.18 -23.49 -22.91
N THR A 32 -11.10 -24.41 -22.62
CA THR A 32 -12.53 -24.15 -22.84
C THR A 32 -12.99 -22.99 -21.97
N GLU A 33 -14.14 -22.37 -22.30
CA GLU A 33 -14.68 -21.27 -21.48
C GLU A 33 -14.92 -21.70 -20.03
N ALA A 34 -15.49 -22.89 -19.82
CA ALA A 34 -15.71 -23.43 -18.48
C ALA A 34 -14.39 -23.63 -17.71
N GLN A 35 -13.32 -24.02 -18.39
CA GLN A 35 -12.00 -24.17 -17.77
C GLN A 35 -11.37 -22.81 -17.43
N ARG A 36 -11.55 -21.81 -18.30
CA ARG A 36 -11.11 -20.43 -18.07
C ARG A 36 -11.82 -19.83 -16.87
N GLU A 37 -13.13 -19.96 -16.79
CA GLU A 37 -13.93 -19.51 -15.65
C GLU A 37 -13.46 -20.17 -14.35
N TRP A 38 -13.25 -21.49 -14.37
CA TRP A 38 -12.72 -22.20 -13.20
C TRP A 38 -11.34 -21.67 -12.77
N LEU A 39 -10.44 -21.40 -13.72
CA LEU A 39 -9.10 -20.85 -13.44
C LEU A 39 -9.17 -19.44 -12.85
N LEU A 40 -10.10 -18.60 -13.34
CA LEU A 40 -10.34 -17.26 -12.79
C LEU A 40 -10.84 -17.34 -11.35
N LEU A 41 -11.83 -18.18 -11.07
CA LEU A 41 -12.33 -18.41 -9.71
C LEU A 41 -11.24 -18.95 -8.78
N ARG A 42 -10.41 -19.88 -9.27
CA ARG A 42 -9.30 -20.42 -8.47
C ARG A 42 -8.23 -19.37 -8.18
N ARG A 43 -7.97 -18.48 -9.15
CA ARG A 43 -7.07 -17.35 -8.98
C ARG A 43 -7.60 -16.35 -7.96
N GLU A 44 -8.89 -16.02 -8.00
CA GLU A 44 -9.56 -15.15 -7.02
C GLU A 44 -9.48 -15.73 -5.61
N TYR A 45 -9.73 -17.05 -5.47
CA TYR A 45 -9.52 -17.76 -4.21
C TYR A 45 -8.10 -17.56 -3.67
N CYS A 46 -7.07 -17.75 -4.50
CA CYS A 46 -5.69 -17.51 -4.07
C CYS A 46 -5.44 -16.06 -3.65
N LEU A 47 -6.04 -15.08 -4.33
CA LEU A 47 -5.88 -13.67 -3.99
C LEU A 47 -6.54 -13.32 -2.66
N ALA A 48 -7.72 -13.89 -2.37
CA ALA A 48 -8.42 -13.70 -1.10
C ALA A 48 -7.62 -14.23 0.11
N GLN A 49 -6.77 -15.24 -0.10
CA GLN A 49 -5.89 -15.80 0.95
C GLN A 49 -4.68 -14.93 1.27
N ILE A 50 -4.37 -13.91 0.45
CA ILE A 50 -3.27 -13.00 0.71
C ILE A 50 -3.72 -12.06 1.84
N SER A 51 -3.19 -12.29 3.05
CA SER A 51 -3.36 -11.34 4.15
C SER A 51 -2.91 -9.95 3.70
N SER A 52 -3.73 -8.92 3.96
CA SER A 52 -3.25 -7.55 3.84
C SER A 52 -1.98 -7.44 4.68
N PRO A 53 -0.87 -6.88 4.15
CA PRO A 53 0.26 -6.57 5.00
C PRO A 53 -0.27 -5.73 6.18
N PRO A 54 0.24 -5.97 7.40
CA PRO A 54 -0.10 -5.10 8.52
C PRO A 54 0.18 -3.67 8.07
N LEU A 55 -0.79 -2.78 8.30
CA LEU A 55 -0.57 -1.35 8.06
C LEU A 55 0.73 -1.01 8.80
N PRO A 56 1.69 -0.33 8.14
CA PRO A 56 2.86 0.14 8.84
C PRO A 56 2.36 0.89 10.07
N GLU A 57 2.91 0.53 11.23
CA GLU A 57 2.69 1.31 12.45
C GLU A 57 2.92 2.77 12.08
N LYS A 58 1.97 3.66 12.45
CA LYS A 58 2.03 5.07 12.05
C LYS A 58 3.45 5.56 12.31
N LEU A 59 4.16 5.98 11.25
CA LEU A 59 5.51 6.48 11.38
C LEU A 59 5.51 7.58 12.44
N ASP A 60 6.34 7.45 13.47
CA ASP A 60 6.47 8.47 14.49
C ASP A 60 7.15 9.69 13.89
N ILE A 61 6.33 10.65 13.47
CA ILE A 61 6.75 11.94 12.91
C ILE A 61 6.69 13.06 13.96
N SER A 62 6.56 12.72 15.25
CA SER A 62 6.43 13.72 16.32
C SER A 62 7.64 14.64 16.40
N GLU A 63 8.85 14.11 16.18
CA GLU A 63 10.08 14.90 16.16
C GLU A 63 10.17 15.83 14.94
N VAL A 64 9.70 15.37 13.77
CA VAL A 64 9.62 16.20 12.56
C VAL A 64 8.63 17.35 12.76
N ALA A 65 7.47 17.06 13.35
CA ALA A 65 6.45 18.07 13.67
C ALA A 65 6.98 19.10 14.69
N LYS A 66 7.63 18.64 15.76
CA LYS A 66 8.25 19.54 16.76
C LYS A 66 9.32 20.44 16.14
N ALA A 67 10.17 19.90 15.27
CA ALA A 67 11.20 20.67 14.59
C ALA A 67 10.61 21.73 13.64
N ALA A 68 9.57 21.37 12.89
CA ALA A 68 8.83 22.29 12.03
C ALA A 68 8.19 23.43 12.85
N ASP A 69 7.50 23.08 13.95
CA ASP A 69 6.88 24.05 14.85
C ASP A 69 7.90 25.01 15.47
N ALA A 70 9.05 24.49 15.93
CA ALA A 70 10.13 25.31 16.47
C ALA A 70 10.66 26.31 15.42
N THR A 71 10.76 25.86 14.16
CA THR A 71 11.19 26.70 13.05
C THR A 71 10.16 27.79 12.74
N LEU A 72 8.87 27.43 12.63
CA LEU A 72 7.78 28.38 12.41
C LEU A 72 7.70 29.46 13.51
N ARG A 73 7.93 29.08 14.77
CA ARG A 73 8.00 30.03 15.89
C ARG A 73 9.20 30.96 15.78
N ARG A 74 10.40 30.44 15.48
CA ARG A 74 11.61 31.27 15.29
C ARG A 74 11.47 32.25 14.13
N MET A 75 10.77 31.85 13.08
CA MET A 75 10.51 32.69 11.92
C MET A 75 9.38 33.71 12.16
N GLY A 76 8.66 33.66 13.29
CA GLY A 76 7.51 34.53 13.55
C GLY A 76 6.25 34.20 12.75
N ILE A 77 6.23 33.05 12.07
CA ILE A 77 5.13 32.57 11.21
C ILE A 77 4.01 31.93 12.05
N ALA A 78 4.36 31.36 13.21
CA ALA A 78 3.40 30.72 14.11
C ALA A 78 2.39 31.68 14.75
N SER A 79 2.59 33.00 14.64
CA SER A 79 1.65 34.01 15.14
C SER A 79 0.52 34.24 14.12
N PRO A 80 -0.74 34.03 14.50
CA PRO A 80 -1.87 34.41 13.66
C PRO A 80 -1.76 35.89 13.28
N SER A 81 -2.13 36.22 12.04
CA SER A 81 -2.16 37.60 11.54
C SER A 81 -0.80 38.32 11.44
N GLY A 82 0.34 37.62 11.58
CA GLY A 82 1.67 38.18 11.28
C GLY A 82 2.08 39.37 12.15
N GLU A 83 1.57 39.44 13.39
CA GLU A 83 1.81 40.55 14.33
C GLU A 83 3.31 40.81 14.60
N VAL A 84 4.12 39.76 14.56
CA VAL A 84 5.59 39.81 14.73
C VAL A 84 6.24 40.67 13.64
N PHE A 85 5.68 40.71 12.43
CA PHE A 85 6.22 41.47 11.30
C PHE A 85 5.67 42.91 11.22
N ARG A 86 4.60 43.23 11.95
CA ARG A 86 3.92 44.55 11.89
C ARG A 86 4.49 45.60 12.86
N LYS A 87 5.40 45.23 13.77
CA LYS A 87 5.98 46.12 14.80
C LYS A 87 7.05 47.10 14.28
N GLY A 88 7.29 47.17 12.96
CA GLY A 88 8.36 47.94 12.35
C GLY A 88 7.91 49.10 11.47
N THR A 89 7.21 50.09 12.02
CA THR A 89 7.27 51.47 11.49
C THR A 89 7.13 52.43 12.67
N PRO A 90 8.23 53.00 13.19
CA PRO A 90 8.11 54.24 13.93
C PRO A 90 7.68 55.30 12.92
N VAL A 91 6.47 55.84 13.11
CA VAL A 91 6.04 57.03 12.40
C VAL A 91 6.85 58.18 13.01
N CYS A 92 7.83 58.69 12.26
CA CYS A 92 8.45 59.98 12.54
C CYS A 92 7.49 61.11 12.21
#